data_AF-A0A7C4ZC28-F1
#
_entry.id   AF-A0A7C4ZC28-F1
#
_cell.length_a   1.000
_cell.length_b   1.000
_cell.length_c   1.000
_cell.angle_alpha   90.00
_cell.angle_beta   90.00
_cell.angle_gamma   90.00
#
_symmetry.space_group_name_H-M   'P 1'
#
loop_
_entity.id
_entity.type
_entity.pdbx_description
1 polymer ?
#
loop_
_entity_poly.entity_id
_entity_poly.type
_entity_poly.pdbx_seq_one_letter_code
_entity_poly.pdbx_strand_id
1 'polypeptide(L)'
;MLLAEYPAETVQIYFPASLELQEELIKNGFGVPRPTPIPIIYINFKGWVVKPPPISIERLIHASRYGKSFADMNWIRTSLRGKEAYQIPPDECYISYELLEGERLKIKIHPLKYHLERISIRGINPDKWTNWAMVYIASSDAKDLRERLVKAGVKSSVLRRTKKEVQQGGKEQTSYVRVEVDDFKLCLGCFEDCLQYLKFEAARQNLDVDIARIKLSLRRGEENSFLKVGVSQMEGKHTQLMIKLASVGKKAIRGTLKPILEGKPRGSLEFCNHIKKELFIVADASQFLGALESFNFT
;
A
#
# COMPACT_ATOMS: atom_id res chain seq x y z
N MET A 1 -17.10 -16.42 -2.21
CA MET A 1 -18.26 -15.64 -2.67
C MET A 1 -17.87 -14.16 -2.75
N LEU A 2 -18.02 -13.51 -3.91
CA LEU A 2 -17.82 -12.06 -4.02
C LEU A 2 -18.97 -11.34 -3.29
N LEU A 3 -18.64 -10.47 -2.33
CA LEU A 3 -19.61 -9.66 -1.60
C LEU A 3 -19.86 -8.34 -2.30
N ALA A 4 -18.77 -7.64 -2.61
CA ALA A 4 -18.80 -6.31 -3.18
C ALA A 4 -17.48 -5.94 -3.86
N GLU A 5 -17.55 -4.92 -4.71
CA GLU A 5 -16.40 -4.23 -5.27
C GLU A 5 -16.68 -2.73 -5.23
N TYR A 6 -15.73 -1.96 -4.70
CA TYR A 6 -15.88 -0.51 -4.55
C TYR A 6 -14.68 0.22 -5.14
N PRO A 7 -14.85 1.45 -5.63
CA PRO A 7 -13.72 2.28 -6.00
C PRO A 7 -12.96 2.66 -4.73
N ALA A 8 -11.65 2.42 -4.71
CA ALA A 8 -10.78 2.97 -3.67
C ALA A 8 -10.83 4.49 -3.73
N GLU A 9 -10.70 5.16 -2.59
CA GLU A 9 -10.41 6.60 -2.58
C GLU A 9 -8.91 6.81 -2.68
N THR A 10 -8.16 6.03 -1.92
CA THR A 10 -6.71 6.09 -1.90
C THR A 10 -6.12 4.71 -1.60
N VAL A 11 -5.05 4.36 -2.30
CA VAL A 11 -4.21 3.21 -1.97
C VAL A 11 -2.76 3.66 -1.88
N GLN A 12 -2.06 3.20 -0.86
CA GLN A 12 -0.63 3.45 -0.70
C GLN A 12 0.08 2.17 -0.30
N ILE A 13 1.12 1.78 -1.04
CA ILE A 13 1.94 0.62 -0.72
C ILE A 13 3.41 1.04 -0.66
N TYR A 14 3.96 0.94 0.53
CA TYR A 14 5.29 1.39 0.88
C TYR A 14 6.28 0.22 0.80
N PHE A 15 6.62 -0.23 -0.41
CA PHE A 15 7.65 -1.25 -0.59
C PHE A 15 9.03 -0.89 -0.01
N PRO A 16 9.47 0.39 0.11
CA PRO A 16 10.72 0.72 0.80
C PRO A 16 10.71 0.37 2.30
N ALA A 17 9.55 0.01 2.87
CA ALA A 17 9.44 -0.44 4.25
C ALA A 17 10.02 -1.83 4.48
N SER A 18 10.22 -2.61 3.41
CA SER A 18 10.71 -3.98 3.49
C SER A 18 12.22 -4.02 3.39
N LEU A 19 12.85 -4.60 4.41
CA LEU A 19 14.28 -4.88 4.38
C LEU A 19 14.59 -5.98 3.38
N GLU A 20 13.68 -6.93 3.24
CA GLU A 20 13.83 -8.07 2.35
C GLU A 20 13.88 -7.60 0.89
N LEU A 21 12.95 -6.74 0.45
CA LEU A 21 12.99 -6.19 -0.91
C LEU A 21 14.25 -5.34 -1.16
N GLN A 22 14.69 -4.57 -0.16
CA GLN A 22 15.94 -3.81 -0.26
C GLN A 22 17.14 -4.74 -0.48
N GLU A 23 17.24 -5.77 0.34
CA GLU A 23 18.33 -6.72 0.29
C GLU A 23 18.30 -7.57 -0.99
N GLU A 24 17.12 -7.97 -1.47
CA GLU A 24 16.97 -8.71 -2.72
C GLU A 24 17.47 -7.90 -3.92
N LEU A 25 17.11 -6.62 -3.99
CA LEU A 25 17.60 -5.75 -5.07
C LEU A 25 19.12 -5.52 -4.97
N ILE A 26 19.66 -5.33 -3.77
CA ILE A 26 21.12 -5.18 -3.56
C ILE A 26 21.87 -6.44 -4.03
N LYS A 27 21.38 -7.64 -3.69
CA LYS A 27 21.97 -8.92 -4.14
C LYS A 27 22.00 -9.05 -5.66
N ASN A 28 21.06 -8.40 -6.35
CA ASN A 28 20.98 -8.35 -7.80
C ASN A 28 21.71 -7.12 -8.39
N GLY A 29 22.57 -6.46 -7.62
CA GLY A 29 23.47 -5.40 -8.10
C GLY A 29 22.87 -3.99 -8.12
N PHE A 30 21.61 -3.80 -7.73
CA PHE A 30 21.01 -2.47 -7.68
C PHE A 30 21.61 -1.63 -6.56
N GLY A 31 21.95 -0.38 -6.84
CA GLY A 31 22.27 0.57 -5.79
C GLY A 31 20.99 1.05 -5.08
N VAL A 32 20.63 0.37 -3.99
CA VAL A 32 19.50 0.73 -3.12
C VAL A 32 20.03 1.33 -1.81
N PRO A 33 19.46 2.45 -1.31
CA PRO A 33 18.33 3.20 -1.86
C PRO A 33 18.71 4.23 -2.93
N ARG A 34 19.99 4.34 -3.27
CA ARG A 34 20.51 5.20 -4.33
C ARG A 34 21.56 4.48 -5.17
N PRO A 35 21.52 4.66 -6.50
CA PRO A 35 20.63 5.55 -7.24
C PRO A 35 19.20 5.03 -7.51
N THR A 36 18.86 3.82 -7.07
CA THR A 36 17.56 3.16 -7.28
C THR A 36 16.68 3.19 -6.01
N PRO A 37 15.83 4.22 -5.83
CA PRO A 37 14.81 4.17 -4.79
C PRO A 37 13.78 3.08 -5.10
N ILE A 38 13.41 2.30 -4.09
CA ILE A 38 12.27 1.39 -4.22
C ILE A 38 10.98 2.23 -4.39
N PRO A 39 10.10 1.90 -5.36
CA PRO A 39 8.87 2.66 -5.55
C PRO A 39 7.89 2.54 -4.38
N ILE A 40 7.22 3.64 -4.08
CA ILE A 40 5.93 3.65 -3.37
C ILE A 40 4.84 3.65 -4.43
N ILE A 41 3.88 2.73 -4.32
CA ILE A 41 2.67 2.79 -5.13
C ILE A 41 1.73 3.79 -4.48
N TYR A 42 1.35 4.83 -5.22
CA TYR A 42 0.34 5.77 -4.77
C TYR A 42 -0.80 5.82 -5.79
N ILE A 43 -2.01 5.69 -5.27
CA ILE A 43 -3.26 5.78 -6.04
C ILE A 43 -4.12 6.84 -5.36
N ASN A 44 -4.40 7.93 -6.07
CA ASN A 44 -5.35 8.96 -5.65
C ASN A 44 -6.57 8.99 -6.59
N PHE A 45 -7.57 8.16 -6.32
CA PHE A 45 -8.71 8.01 -7.23
C PHE A 45 -9.84 9.00 -6.92
N LYS A 46 -10.31 9.02 -5.66
CA LYS A 46 -11.36 9.94 -5.19
C LYS A 46 -11.14 10.35 -3.73
N GLY A 47 -12.13 10.99 -3.11
CA GLY A 47 -12.12 11.29 -1.68
C GLY A 47 -11.83 12.75 -1.32
N TRP A 48 -11.17 13.48 -2.21
CA TRP A 48 -10.90 14.90 -2.00
C TRP A 48 -12.17 15.74 -2.16
N VAL A 49 -12.43 16.61 -1.18
CA VAL A 49 -13.51 17.62 -1.24
C VAL A 49 -13.03 18.97 -1.77
N VAL A 50 -11.71 19.14 -1.88
CA VAL A 50 -11.03 20.27 -2.51
C VAL A 50 -10.08 19.76 -3.59
N LYS A 51 -9.53 20.63 -4.43
CA LYS A 51 -8.53 20.21 -5.41
C LYS A 51 -7.32 19.57 -4.70
N PRO A 52 -6.88 18.35 -5.07
CA PRO A 52 -5.69 17.73 -4.50
C PRO A 52 -4.45 18.60 -4.71
N PRO A 53 -3.56 18.75 -3.72
CA PRO A 53 -2.35 19.53 -3.86
C PRO A 53 -1.43 18.90 -4.91
N PRO A 54 -0.63 19.71 -5.64
CA PRO A 54 0.35 19.17 -6.57
C PRO A 54 1.45 18.41 -5.83
N ILE A 55 2.09 17.47 -6.53
CA ILE A 55 3.18 16.65 -5.98
C ILE A 55 4.51 17.14 -6.54
N SER A 56 5.48 17.41 -5.65
CA SER A 56 6.80 17.87 -6.07
C SER A 56 7.59 16.77 -6.80
N ILE A 57 8.44 17.17 -7.75
CA ILE A 57 9.31 16.23 -8.48
C ILE A 57 10.26 15.45 -7.56
N GLU A 58 10.56 16.00 -6.37
CA GLU A 58 11.37 15.34 -5.35
C GLU A 58 10.71 14.06 -4.81
N ARG A 59 9.37 14.04 -4.76
CA ARG A 59 8.57 12.89 -4.31
C ARG A 59 8.20 11.93 -5.42
N LEU A 60 8.26 12.35 -6.68
CA LEU A 60 7.87 11.49 -7.81
C LEU A 60 9.06 10.71 -8.36
N ILE A 61 8.79 9.48 -8.79
CA ILE A 61 9.63 8.81 -9.79
C ILE A 61 9.16 9.32 -11.15
N HIS A 62 10.08 9.97 -11.87
CA HIS A 62 9.78 10.62 -13.14
C HIS A 62 9.29 9.60 -14.18
N ALA A 63 8.21 9.93 -14.91
CA ALA A 63 7.53 9.03 -15.85
C ALA A 63 8.46 8.40 -16.90
N SER A 64 9.43 9.20 -17.38
CA SER A 64 10.42 8.72 -18.34
C SER A 64 11.26 7.54 -17.85
N ARG A 65 11.38 7.33 -16.53
CA ARG A 65 12.09 6.19 -15.95
C ARG A 65 11.32 4.88 -16.06
N TYR A 66 10.08 4.90 -16.53
CA TYR A 66 9.30 3.70 -16.82
C TYR A 66 8.60 3.81 -18.17
N GLY A 67 9.24 4.52 -19.11
CA GLY A 67 8.86 4.53 -20.53
C GLY A 67 7.63 5.40 -20.86
N LYS A 68 7.22 6.32 -19.98
CA LYS A 68 6.07 7.20 -20.21
C LYS A 68 6.46 8.68 -20.23
N SER A 69 5.77 9.47 -21.02
CA SER A 69 5.83 10.93 -20.95
C SER A 69 4.80 11.48 -19.96
N PHE A 70 4.97 12.73 -19.54
CA PHE A 70 3.95 13.40 -18.73
C PHE A 70 2.65 13.65 -19.50
N ALA A 71 2.73 13.79 -20.84
CA ALA A 71 1.55 13.91 -21.68
C ALA A 71 0.75 12.61 -21.66
N ASP A 72 1.41 11.44 -21.78
CA ASP A 72 0.76 10.12 -21.71
C ASP A 72 0.05 9.92 -20.36
N MET A 73 0.63 10.48 -19.30
CA MET A 73 0.10 10.40 -17.95
C MET A 73 -0.93 11.49 -17.63
N ASN A 74 -1.13 12.47 -18.53
CA ASN A 74 -1.92 13.68 -18.33
C ASN A 74 -1.48 14.52 -17.10
N TRP A 75 -0.18 14.56 -16.82
CA TRP A 75 0.37 15.35 -15.71
C TRP A 75 0.57 16.81 -16.12
N ILE A 76 0.02 17.74 -15.35
CA ILE A 76 0.14 19.18 -15.64
C ILE A 76 1.27 19.76 -14.78
N ARG A 77 2.33 20.25 -15.44
CA ARG A 77 3.46 20.89 -14.76
C ARG A 77 3.01 22.16 -14.04
N THR A 78 3.50 22.34 -12.81
CA THR A 78 3.22 23.50 -11.95
C THR A 78 4.40 23.76 -10.99
N SER A 79 4.21 24.65 -10.01
CA SER A 79 5.19 24.96 -8.98
C SER A 79 4.58 24.82 -7.58
N LEU A 80 5.31 24.17 -6.67
CA LEU A 80 4.96 24.07 -5.27
C LEU A 80 6.14 24.59 -4.44
N ARG A 81 5.95 25.72 -3.75
CA ARG A 81 6.99 26.37 -2.93
C ARG A 81 8.28 26.64 -3.73
N GLY A 82 8.13 27.12 -4.96
CA GLY A 82 9.25 27.45 -5.85
C GLY A 82 9.95 26.25 -6.49
N LYS A 83 9.47 25.03 -6.24
CA LYS A 83 10.01 23.80 -6.85
C LYS A 83 9.05 23.26 -7.90
N GLU A 84 9.63 22.60 -8.91
CA GLU A 84 8.85 21.87 -9.90
C GLU A 84 7.94 20.83 -9.24
N ALA A 85 6.68 20.85 -9.66
CA ALA A 85 5.63 19.97 -9.19
C ALA A 85 4.66 19.64 -10.32
N TYR A 86 3.80 18.66 -10.09
CA TYR A 86 2.81 18.24 -11.06
C TYR A 86 1.45 18.10 -10.42
N GLN A 87 0.42 18.60 -11.11
CA GLN A 87 -0.94 18.19 -10.86
C GLN A 87 -1.15 16.84 -11.53
N ILE A 88 -1.37 15.81 -10.70
CA ILE A 88 -1.67 14.46 -11.17
C ILE A 88 -3.19 14.34 -11.29
N PRO A 89 -3.72 13.85 -12.42
CA PRO A 89 -5.15 13.58 -12.58
C PRO A 89 -5.57 12.42 -11.65
N PRO A 90 -6.87 12.18 -11.46
CA PRO A 90 -7.31 10.98 -10.75
C PRO A 90 -6.65 9.70 -11.31
N ASP A 91 -6.13 8.92 -10.37
CA ASP A 91 -5.74 7.52 -10.57
C ASP A 91 -6.99 6.64 -10.52
N GLU A 92 -6.85 5.32 -10.62
CA GLU A 92 -7.99 4.40 -10.68
C GLU A 92 -7.67 3.05 -10.04
N CYS A 93 -8.49 2.63 -9.08
CA CYS A 93 -8.35 1.35 -8.40
C CYS A 93 -9.66 0.90 -7.78
N TYR A 94 -9.93 -0.40 -7.87
CA TYR A 94 -11.07 -1.03 -7.22
C TYR A 94 -10.60 -1.99 -6.12
N ILE A 95 -11.43 -2.13 -5.08
CA ILE A 95 -11.20 -3.05 -3.97
C ILE A 95 -12.35 -4.04 -3.94
N SER A 96 -12.06 -5.32 -4.17
CA SER A 96 -13.06 -6.37 -4.08
C SER A 96 -12.96 -7.09 -2.74
N TYR A 97 -14.12 -7.45 -2.20
CA TYR A 97 -14.29 -8.14 -0.93
C TYR A 97 -14.91 -9.51 -1.21
N GLU A 98 -14.16 -10.57 -0.97
CA GLU A 98 -14.57 -11.95 -1.20
C GLU A 98 -14.63 -12.70 0.14
N LEU A 99 -15.80 -13.22 0.50
CA LEU A 99 -15.94 -14.13 1.63
C LEU A 99 -15.46 -15.53 1.22
N LEU A 100 -14.46 -16.04 1.92
CA LEU A 100 -13.91 -17.38 1.75
C LEU A 100 -14.55 -18.34 2.76
N GLU A 101 -14.30 -19.63 2.58
CA GLU A 101 -14.65 -20.65 3.57
C GLU A 101 -13.95 -20.37 4.91
N GLY A 102 -14.69 -20.63 6.00
CA GLY A 102 -14.23 -20.45 7.38
C GLY A 102 -14.28 -19.00 7.89
N GLU A 103 -15.26 -18.20 7.46
CA GLU A 103 -15.44 -16.80 7.88
C GLU A 103 -14.19 -15.91 7.66
N ARG A 104 -13.48 -16.13 6.56
CA ARG A 104 -12.32 -15.31 6.18
C ARG A 104 -12.68 -14.33 5.07
N LEU A 105 -12.27 -13.09 5.22
CA LEU A 105 -12.50 -12.02 4.25
C LEU A 105 -11.23 -11.75 3.45
N LYS A 106 -11.27 -12.02 2.14
CA LYS A 106 -10.21 -11.66 1.20
C LYS A 106 -10.49 -10.29 0.59
N ILE A 107 -9.59 -9.34 0.83
CA ILE A 107 -9.60 -7.98 0.32
C ILE A 107 -8.59 -7.91 -0.82
N LYS A 108 -9.05 -7.74 -2.07
CA LYS A 108 -8.17 -7.67 -3.26
C LYS A 108 -8.06 -6.25 -3.77
N ILE A 109 -6.87 -5.90 -4.25
CA ILE A 109 -6.54 -4.58 -4.78
C ILE A 109 -6.40 -4.72 -6.30
N HIS A 110 -7.20 -3.95 -7.05
CA HIS A 110 -7.23 -3.95 -8.51
C HIS A 110 -6.79 -2.60 -9.05
N PRO A 111 -5.48 -2.33 -9.13
CA PRO A 111 -4.95 -1.07 -9.64
C PRO A 111 -5.08 -1.01 -11.17
N LEU A 112 -5.71 0.04 -11.69
CA LEU A 112 -5.83 0.29 -13.13
C LEU A 112 -4.93 1.45 -13.58
N LYS A 113 -4.90 2.52 -12.78
CA LYS A 113 -4.03 3.69 -13.00
C LYS A 113 -3.45 4.14 -11.67
N TYR A 114 -2.17 4.48 -11.65
CA TYR A 114 -1.44 4.87 -10.46
C TYR A 114 -0.19 5.65 -10.84
N HIS A 115 0.47 6.22 -9.86
CA HIS A 115 1.78 6.83 -10.03
C HIS A 115 2.79 6.29 -9.02
N LEU A 116 4.07 6.46 -9.38
CA LEU A 116 5.19 6.02 -8.56
C LEU A 116 5.76 7.19 -7.78
N GLU A 117 5.76 7.07 -6.46
CA GLU A 117 6.46 7.97 -5.57
C GLU A 117 7.78 7.36 -5.09
N ARG A 118 8.65 8.22 -4.58
CA ARG A 118 9.87 7.88 -3.87
C ARG A 118 9.91 8.64 -2.56
N ILE A 119 10.54 8.04 -1.56
CA ILE A 119 10.84 8.71 -0.31
C ILE A 119 12.27 9.27 -0.33
N SER A 120 12.49 10.38 0.37
CA SER A 120 13.84 10.87 0.61
C SER A 120 14.67 9.79 1.32
N ILE A 121 15.97 9.74 1.03
CA ILE A 121 16.86 8.74 1.66
C ILE A 121 16.86 8.84 3.19
N ARG A 122 16.75 10.05 3.74
CA ARG A 122 16.62 10.31 5.18
C ARG A 122 15.29 9.82 5.76
N GLY A 123 14.28 9.66 4.90
CA GLY A 123 12.95 9.17 5.27
C GLY A 123 12.81 7.65 5.19
N ILE A 124 13.76 6.93 4.56
CA ILE A 124 13.78 5.46 4.57
C ILE A 124 14.12 5.02 5.98
N ASN A 125 13.10 4.60 6.70
CA ASN A 125 13.24 4.14 8.07
C ASN A 125 12.26 2.98 8.33
N PRO A 126 12.62 1.76 7.87
CA PRO A 126 11.80 0.55 8.01
C PRO A 126 11.31 0.30 9.45
N ASP A 127 12.07 0.71 10.45
CA ASP A 127 11.78 0.55 11.88
C ASP A 127 10.63 1.47 12.34
N LYS A 128 10.57 2.68 11.78
CA LYS A 128 9.59 3.69 12.19
C LYS A 128 8.24 3.51 11.51
N TRP A 129 8.18 2.96 10.31
CA TRP A 129 6.91 2.84 9.59
C TRP A 129 6.03 1.79 10.27
N THR A 130 4.90 2.20 10.84
CA THR A 130 3.98 1.28 11.52
C THR A 130 3.09 0.55 10.52
N ASN A 131 2.65 1.27 9.50
CA ASN A 131 1.80 0.77 8.42
C ASN A 131 2.61 0.78 7.12
N TRP A 132 2.35 -0.18 6.24
CA TRP A 132 3.11 -0.29 4.98
C TRP A 132 2.23 -0.60 3.76
N ALA A 133 0.97 -0.97 3.96
CA ALA A 133 -0.07 -0.91 2.93
C ALA A 133 -1.33 -0.27 3.53
N MET A 134 -1.96 0.62 2.77
CA MET A 134 -3.12 1.41 3.20
C MET A 134 -4.16 1.41 2.07
N VAL A 135 -5.41 1.15 2.43
CA VAL A 135 -6.58 1.26 1.56
C VAL A 135 -7.61 2.13 2.27
N TYR A 136 -8.17 3.09 1.53
CA TYR A 136 -9.25 3.93 1.99
C TYR A 136 -10.44 3.79 1.02
N ILE A 137 -11.65 3.62 1.55
CA ILE A 137 -12.90 3.60 0.76
C ILE A 137 -13.92 4.57 1.36
N ALA A 138 -14.92 4.97 0.59
CA ALA A 138 -15.92 5.93 1.04
C ALA A 138 -16.74 5.37 2.22
N SER A 139 -17.19 6.25 3.10
CA SER A 139 -18.03 5.87 4.25
C SER A 139 -19.37 5.23 3.85
N SER A 140 -19.94 5.62 2.71
CA SER A 140 -21.12 4.97 2.13
C SER A 140 -20.87 3.51 1.76
N ASP A 141 -19.71 3.25 1.15
CA ASP A 141 -19.31 1.92 0.67
C ASP A 141 -19.03 1.00 1.88
N ALA A 142 -18.50 1.56 2.97
CA ALA A 142 -18.31 0.84 4.23
C ALA A 142 -19.64 0.40 4.89
N LYS A 143 -20.69 1.24 4.81
CA LYS A 143 -22.04 0.88 5.30
C LYS A 143 -22.62 -0.28 4.49
N ASP A 144 -22.55 -0.21 3.17
CA ASP A 144 -23.03 -1.28 2.29
C ASP A 144 -22.25 -2.59 2.52
N LEU A 145 -20.93 -2.51 2.68
CA LEU A 145 -20.09 -3.68 2.99
C LEU A 145 -20.50 -4.36 4.31
N ARG A 146 -20.76 -3.56 5.35
CA ARG A 146 -21.25 -4.06 6.65
C ARG A 146 -22.55 -4.85 6.47
N GLU A 147 -23.52 -4.29 5.75
CA GLU A 147 -24.81 -4.94 5.51
C GLU A 147 -24.67 -6.24 4.71
N ARG A 148 -23.76 -6.27 3.73
CA ARG A 148 -23.47 -7.47 2.93
C ARG A 148 -22.83 -8.58 3.75
N LEU A 149 -21.93 -8.24 4.68
CA LEU A 149 -21.34 -9.22 5.61
C LEU A 149 -22.40 -9.84 6.52
N VAL A 150 -23.30 -9.01 7.08
CA VAL A 150 -24.42 -9.49 7.92
C VAL A 150 -25.36 -10.40 7.11
N LYS A 151 -25.74 -9.98 5.89
CA LYS A 151 -26.59 -10.80 5.00
C LYS A 151 -25.93 -12.11 4.58
N ALA A 152 -24.61 -12.13 4.48
CA ALA A 152 -23.83 -13.34 4.20
C ALA A 152 -23.70 -14.29 5.42
N GLY A 153 -24.29 -13.93 6.56
CA GLY A 153 -24.32 -14.75 7.77
C GLY A 153 -23.08 -14.60 8.67
N VAL A 154 -22.19 -13.65 8.39
CA VAL A 154 -21.01 -13.38 9.22
C VAL A 154 -21.47 -12.86 10.58
N LYS A 155 -21.00 -13.49 11.66
CA LYS A 155 -21.31 -13.05 13.02
C LYS A 155 -20.23 -12.09 13.52
N SER A 156 -20.65 -10.94 14.00
CA SER A 156 -19.75 -9.94 14.57
C SER A 156 -19.07 -10.45 15.85
N SER A 157 -17.77 -10.23 15.97
CA SER A 157 -17.04 -10.44 17.23
C SER A 157 -16.94 -9.12 18.01
N VAL A 158 -17.13 -9.18 19.33
CA VAL A 158 -17.05 -7.98 20.18
C VAL A 158 -15.59 -7.54 20.30
N LEU A 159 -15.21 -6.53 19.54
CA LEU A 159 -13.89 -5.91 19.61
C LEU A 159 -13.86 -4.82 20.69
N ARG A 160 -13.07 -5.03 21.75
CA ARG A 160 -13.22 -4.25 23.00
C ARG A 160 -12.43 -2.94 23.08
N ARG A 161 -11.55 -2.61 22.13
CA ARG A 161 -10.68 -1.41 22.27
C ARG A 161 -10.38 -0.68 20.96
N THR A 162 -11.10 0.41 20.74
CA THR A 162 -10.78 1.44 19.76
C THR A 162 -9.51 2.19 20.18
N LYS A 163 -8.62 2.44 19.23
CA LYS A 163 -7.40 3.23 19.40
C LYS A 163 -7.47 4.48 18.55
N LYS A 164 -6.85 5.56 19.01
CA LYS A 164 -6.71 6.81 18.26
C LYS A 164 -5.25 7.03 17.87
N GLU A 165 -5.02 7.48 16.65
CA GLU A 165 -3.70 7.87 16.15
C GLU A 165 -3.81 9.22 15.42
N VAL A 166 -2.90 10.14 15.76
CA VAL A 166 -2.74 11.41 15.06
C VAL A 166 -1.45 11.34 14.24
N GLN A 167 -1.57 11.54 12.93
CA GLN A 167 -0.48 11.44 11.97
C GLN A 167 -0.31 12.77 11.21
N GLN A 168 0.82 12.91 10.51
CA GLN A 168 1.11 14.05 9.63
C GLN A 168 0.99 15.44 10.31
N GLY A 169 1.39 15.54 11.58
CA GLY A 169 1.32 16.81 12.33
C GLY A 169 -0.11 17.28 12.60
N GLY A 170 -1.08 16.36 12.73
CA GLY A 170 -2.48 16.69 13.03
C GLY A 170 -3.42 16.62 11.82
N LYS A 171 -2.88 16.50 10.61
CA LYS A 171 -3.64 16.50 9.35
C LYS A 171 -4.41 15.22 9.08
N GLU A 172 -4.03 14.12 9.74
CA GLU A 172 -4.73 12.85 9.68
C GLU A 172 -5.03 12.38 11.10
N GLN A 173 -6.31 12.23 11.41
CA GLN A 173 -6.80 11.65 12.66
C GLN A 173 -7.49 10.34 12.36
N THR A 174 -7.06 9.27 13.01
CA THR A 174 -7.61 7.94 12.78
C THR A 174 -8.11 7.33 14.08
N SER A 175 -9.24 6.63 13.99
CA SER A 175 -9.74 5.77 15.06
C SER A 175 -9.92 4.37 14.49
N TYR A 176 -9.35 3.35 15.12
CA TYR A 176 -9.35 1.99 14.57
C TYR A 176 -9.41 0.91 15.65
N VAL A 177 -9.83 -0.28 15.24
CA VAL A 177 -9.63 -1.52 15.99
C VAL A 177 -8.66 -2.43 15.24
N ARG A 178 -8.06 -3.38 15.97
CA ARG A 178 -7.19 -4.38 15.37
C ARG A 178 -8.03 -5.56 14.89
N VAL A 179 -7.77 -5.98 13.67
CA VAL A 179 -8.36 -7.17 13.05
C VAL A 179 -7.22 -8.10 12.66
N GLU A 180 -7.35 -9.36 13.02
CA GLU A 180 -6.37 -10.38 12.68
C GLU A 180 -6.27 -10.59 11.17
N VAL A 181 -5.04 -10.73 10.71
CA VAL A 181 -4.72 -11.11 9.34
C VAL A 181 -4.43 -12.60 9.37
N ASP A 182 -4.87 -13.33 8.36
CA ASP A 182 -4.51 -14.73 8.14
C ASP A 182 -3.40 -14.85 7.11
N ASP A 183 -3.43 -14.00 6.09
CA ASP A 183 -2.54 -14.06 4.94
C ASP A 183 -2.51 -12.73 4.19
N PHE A 184 -1.46 -12.48 3.40
CA PHE A 184 -1.43 -11.39 2.43
C PHE A 184 -0.40 -11.69 1.34
N LYS A 185 -0.60 -11.11 0.17
CA LYS A 185 0.37 -11.08 -0.92
C LYS A 185 0.36 -9.70 -1.57
N LEU A 186 1.50 -9.00 -1.49
CA LEU A 186 1.72 -7.70 -2.12
C LEU A 186 3.02 -7.75 -2.92
N CYS A 187 2.94 -7.54 -4.23
CA CYS A 187 4.07 -7.76 -5.12
C CYS A 187 4.40 -6.52 -5.93
N LEU A 188 5.62 -6.00 -5.75
CA LEU A 188 6.14 -4.84 -6.47
C LEU A 188 6.14 -5.10 -7.98
N GLY A 189 6.49 -6.32 -8.39
CA GLY A 189 6.48 -6.72 -9.80
C GLY A 189 5.08 -6.94 -10.41
N CYS A 190 4.00 -6.92 -9.63
CA CYS A 190 2.64 -6.96 -10.19
C CYS A 190 2.18 -5.59 -10.70
N PHE A 191 2.95 -4.53 -10.46
CA PHE A 191 2.76 -3.20 -11.00
C PHE A 191 3.64 -3.04 -12.24
N GLU A 192 3.01 -2.93 -13.42
CA GLU A 192 3.71 -2.83 -14.70
C GLU A 192 4.75 -1.69 -14.71
N ASP A 193 4.37 -0.49 -14.25
CA ASP A 193 5.25 0.67 -14.23
C ASP A 193 6.45 0.45 -13.29
N CYS A 194 6.31 -0.37 -12.23
CA CYS A 194 7.43 -0.76 -11.39
C CYS A 194 8.37 -1.73 -12.09
N LEU A 195 7.87 -2.70 -12.85
CA LEU A 195 8.73 -3.58 -13.64
C LEU A 195 9.51 -2.81 -14.68
N GLN A 196 8.84 -1.90 -15.41
CA GLN A 196 9.50 -1.04 -16.40
C GLN A 196 10.52 -0.12 -15.73
N TYR A 197 10.20 0.41 -14.56
CA TYR A 197 11.15 1.19 -13.75
C TYR A 197 12.41 0.39 -13.37
N LEU A 198 12.25 -0.84 -12.88
CA LEU A 198 13.39 -1.68 -12.50
C LEU A 198 14.24 -2.07 -13.73
N LYS A 199 13.62 -2.34 -14.88
CA LYS A 199 14.33 -2.58 -16.15
C LYS A 199 15.15 -1.36 -16.57
N PHE A 200 14.55 -0.17 -16.50
CA PHE A 200 15.25 1.09 -16.80
C PHE A 200 16.44 1.29 -15.87
N GLU A 201 16.27 1.06 -14.57
CA GLU A 201 17.35 1.24 -13.59
C GLU A 201 18.46 0.19 -13.72
N ALA A 202 18.13 -1.04 -14.12
CA ALA A 202 19.12 -2.07 -14.44
C ALA A 202 19.96 -1.68 -15.67
N ALA A 203 19.31 -1.28 -16.76
CA ALA A 203 19.98 -0.81 -17.97
C ALA A 203 20.88 0.41 -17.68
N ARG A 204 20.37 1.39 -16.92
CA ARG A 204 21.13 2.60 -16.53
C ARG A 204 22.36 2.28 -15.68
N GLN A 205 22.37 1.16 -14.98
CA GLN A 205 23.47 0.70 -14.14
C GLN A 205 24.31 -0.42 -14.79
N ASN A 206 24.05 -0.76 -16.06
CA ASN A 206 24.69 -1.86 -16.78
C ASN A 206 24.62 -3.20 -16.02
N LEU A 207 23.49 -3.48 -15.38
CA LEU A 207 23.28 -4.74 -14.67
C LEU A 207 22.77 -5.82 -15.64
N ASP A 208 23.47 -6.94 -15.69
CA ASP A 208 23.02 -8.15 -16.39
C ASP A 208 22.10 -8.96 -15.47
N VAL A 209 20.83 -8.53 -15.39
CA VAL A 209 19.84 -9.14 -14.50
C VAL A 209 18.49 -9.33 -15.20
N ASP A 210 17.96 -10.54 -15.10
CA ASP A 210 16.59 -10.83 -15.51
C ASP A 210 15.63 -10.40 -14.40
N ILE A 211 15.01 -9.22 -14.57
CA ILE A 211 14.05 -8.65 -13.61
C ILE A 211 12.92 -9.62 -13.28
N ALA A 212 12.51 -10.47 -14.23
CA ALA A 212 11.44 -11.45 -14.01
C ALA A 212 11.83 -12.57 -13.03
N ARG A 213 13.12 -12.73 -12.72
CA ARG A 213 13.64 -13.73 -11.76
C ARG A 213 13.85 -13.18 -10.35
N ILE A 214 13.82 -11.86 -10.18
CA ILE A 214 13.99 -11.22 -8.88
C ILE A 214 12.75 -11.47 -8.01
N LYS A 215 12.93 -11.79 -6.73
CA LYS A 215 11.79 -11.95 -5.81
C LYS A 215 11.22 -10.59 -5.43
N LEU A 216 10.15 -10.18 -6.09
CA LEU A 216 9.50 -8.88 -5.86
C LEU A 216 8.19 -8.99 -5.06
N SER A 217 7.82 -10.18 -4.60
CA SER A 217 6.57 -10.44 -3.88
C SER A 217 6.81 -10.63 -2.39
N LEU A 218 6.00 -9.94 -1.58
CA LEU A 218 5.92 -10.13 -0.14
C LEU A 218 4.66 -10.94 0.18
N ARG A 219 4.87 -12.11 0.80
CA ARG A 219 3.82 -12.94 1.38
C ARG A 219 3.86 -12.85 2.89
N ARG A 220 2.73 -13.00 3.56
CA ARG A 220 2.73 -13.19 5.02
C ARG A 220 3.68 -14.34 5.41
N GLY A 221 4.57 -14.08 6.36
CA GLY A 221 5.39 -15.09 7.03
C GLY A 221 4.87 -15.39 8.44
N GLU A 222 5.80 -15.61 9.37
CA GLU A 222 5.50 -15.86 10.79
C GLU A 222 5.27 -14.58 11.60
N GLU A 223 5.35 -13.41 10.97
CA GLU A 223 5.22 -12.16 11.67
C GLU A 223 3.80 -11.91 12.21
N ASN A 224 3.74 -11.19 13.33
CA ASN A 224 2.49 -10.71 13.88
C ASN A 224 2.00 -9.48 13.11
N SER A 225 1.34 -9.75 11.98
CA SER A 225 0.65 -8.77 11.14
C SER A 225 -0.83 -8.67 11.50
N PHE A 226 -1.37 -7.45 11.44
CA PHE A 226 -2.78 -7.17 11.70
C PHE A 226 -3.26 -5.99 10.85
N LEU A 227 -4.57 -5.90 10.65
CA LEU A 227 -5.19 -4.71 10.07
C LEU A 227 -5.61 -3.73 11.15
N LYS A 228 -5.37 -2.45 10.89
CA LYS A 228 -6.09 -1.35 11.54
C LYS A 228 -7.31 -1.06 10.68
N VAL A 229 -8.49 -1.35 11.19
CA VAL A 229 -9.76 -1.10 10.51
C VAL A 229 -10.55 -0.07 11.30
N GLY A 230 -10.96 1.02 10.65
CA GLY A 230 -11.79 2.04 11.27
C GLY A 230 -11.90 3.31 10.43
N VAL A 231 -12.05 4.46 11.08
CA VAL A 231 -12.29 5.75 10.40
C VAL A 231 -11.02 6.58 10.30
N SER A 232 -10.89 7.30 9.18
CA SER A 232 -9.87 8.31 8.96
C SER A 232 -10.51 9.64 8.58
N GLN A 233 -10.11 10.69 9.29
CA GLN A 233 -10.37 12.08 8.95
C GLN A 233 -9.07 12.71 8.47
N MET A 234 -9.01 13.04 7.18
CA MET A 234 -7.85 13.70 6.55
C MET A 234 -8.22 15.10 6.08
N GLU A 235 -7.33 16.07 6.30
CA GLU A 235 -7.51 17.44 5.81
C GLU A 235 -7.74 17.44 4.28
N GLY A 236 -8.82 18.10 3.83
CA GLY A 236 -9.19 18.17 2.41
C GLY A 236 -9.89 16.94 1.84
N LYS A 237 -10.18 15.93 2.66
CA LYS A 237 -10.98 14.74 2.29
C LYS A 237 -12.21 14.59 3.17
N HIS A 238 -13.21 13.88 2.67
CA HIS A 238 -14.33 13.45 3.51
C HIS A 238 -13.90 12.30 4.44
N THR A 239 -14.73 11.95 5.42
CA THR A 239 -14.48 10.82 6.32
C THR A 239 -14.46 9.50 5.54
N GLN A 240 -13.43 8.69 5.73
CA GLN A 240 -13.23 7.46 4.96
C GLN A 240 -13.13 6.25 5.89
N LEU A 241 -13.56 5.08 5.42
CA LEU A 241 -13.10 3.82 6.00
C LEU A 241 -11.62 3.67 5.67
N MET A 242 -10.85 3.26 6.66
CA MET A 242 -9.42 3.08 6.61
C MET A 242 -9.08 1.64 6.98
N ILE A 243 -8.28 1.01 6.12
CA ILE A 243 -7.76 -0.34 6.27
C ILE A 243 -6.24 -0.26 6.10
N LYS A 244 -5.48 -0.42 7.18
CA LYS A 244 -4.01 -0.35 7.14
C LYS A 244 -3.38 -1.65 7.60
N LEU A 245 -2.54 -2.24 6.75
CA LEU A 245 -1.70 -3.38 7.11
C LEU A 245 -0.49 -2.89 7.93
N ALA A 246 -0.38 -3.44 9.13
CA ALA A 246 0.65 -3.14 10.10
C ALA A 246 1.24 -4.42 10.67
N SER A 247 2.40 -4.30 11.29
CA SER A 247 3.06 -5.40 11.99
C SER A 247 3.69 -4.91 13.30
N VAL A 248 3.80 -5.83 14.26
CA VAL A 248 4.50 -5.60 15.53
C VAL A 248 5.81 -6.37 15.60
N GLY A 249 6.70 -5.94 16.49
CA GLY A 249 7.99 -6.55 16.72
C GLY A 249 9.10 -6.00 15.83
N LYS A 250 10.26 -6.64 15.93
CA LYS A 250 11.45 -6.40 15.11
C LYS A 250 11.80 -7.70 14.40
N LYS A 251 12.40 -7.56 13.22
CA LYS A 251 13.00 -8.62 12.42
C LYS A 251 14.41 -8.20 12.08
N ALA A 252 15.34 -9.13 12.24
CA ALA A 252 16.71 -8.98 11.81
C ALA A 252 16.93 -9.90 10.61
N ILE A 253 17.55 -9.39 9.54
CA ILE A 253 17.98 -10.18 8.40
C ILE A 253 19.48 -9.97 8.17
N ARG A 254 20.12 -10.96 7.55
CA ARG A 254 21.49 -10.81 7.08
C ARG A 254 21.50 -9.89 5.87
N GLY A 255 22.30 -8.83 5.91
CA GLY A 255 22.44 -7.90 4.79
C GLY A 255 23.73 -8.14 3.98
N THR A 256 23.73 -7.68 2.73
CA THR A 256 24.91 -7.73 1.85
C THR A 256 25.89 -6.62 2.21
N LEU A 257 25.40 -5.41 2.47
CA LEU A 257 26.25 -4.24 2.80
C LEU A 257 26.53 -4.09 4.31
N LYS A 258 25.66 -4.64 5.15
CA LYS A 258 25.80 -4.65 6.61
C LYS A 258 25.50 -6.05 7.13
N PRO A 259 26.25 -6.58 8.10
CA PRO A 259 26.07 -7.95 8.58
C PRO A 259 24.63 -8.24 9.03
N ILE A 260 24.00 -7.27 9.70
CA ILE A 260 22.63 -7.36 10.20
C ILE A 260 21.88 -6.08 9.82
N LEU A 261 20.68 -6.26 9.27
CA LEU A 261 19.69 -5.21 9.05
C LEU A 261 18.52 -5.48 10.00
N GLU A 262 18.17 -4.50 10.83
CA GLU A 262 17.00 -4.56 11.71
C GLU A 262 15.89 -3.68 11.18
N GLY A 263 14.65 -4.08 11.47
CA GLY A 263 13.46 -3.27 11.25
C GLY A 263 12.18 -4.04 11.48
N LYS A 264 11.04 -3.51 11.02
CA LYS A 264 9.75 -4.18 11.22
C LYS A 264 9.51 -5.23 10.14
N PRO A 265 8.90 -6.37 10.50
CA PRO A 265 8.63 -7.43 9.53
C PRO A 265 7.59 -6.98 8.50
N ARG A 266 7.80 -7.31 7.23
CA ARG A 266 6.87 -7.01 6.10
C ARG A 266 6.43 -8.27 5.35
N GLY A 267 6.63 -9.43 5.96
CA GLY A 267 6.45 -10.73 5.30
C GLY A 267 7.78 -11.36 4.92
N SER A 268 7.67 -12.33 4.02
CA SER A 268 8.77 -13.08 3.44
C SER A 268 8.75 -12.92 1.92
N LEU A 269 9.94 -12.92 1.33
CA LEU A 269 10.06 -12.86 -0.13
C LEU A 269 9.64 -14.19 -0.74
N GLU A 270 8.76 -14.10 -1.72
CA GLU A 270 8.40 -15.21 -2.59
C GLU A 270 8.65 -14.84 -4.05
N PHE A 271 8.82 -15.87 -4.88
CA PHE A 271 8.82 -15.69 -6.32
C PHE A 271 7.40 -15.43 -6.83
N CYS A 272 7.26 -14.55 -7.82
CA CYS A 272 6.01 -14.32 -8.52
C CYS A 272 6.30 -14.19 -10.02
N ASN A 273 5.57 -14.92 -10.85
CA ASN A 273 5.69 -14.82 -12.32
C ASN A 273 4.98 -13.60 -12.92
N HIS A 274 4.30 -12.79 -12.09
CA HIS A 274 3.57 -11.57 -12.48
C HIS A 274 2.45 -11.74 -13.52
N ILE A 275 2.04 -12.97 -13.83
CA ILE A 275 0.98 -13.24 -14.83
C ILE A 275 -0.40 -12.95 -14.25
N LYS A 276 -0.72 -13.52 -13.08
CA LYS A 276 -2.04 -13.37 -12.45
C LYS A 276 -2.26 -12.02 -11.74
N LYS A 277 -1.18 -11.27 -11.52
CA LYS A 277 -1.14 -9.96 -10.83
C LYS A 277 -1.99 -9.89 -9.55
N GLU A 278 -2.00 -10.95 -8.73
CA GLU A 278 -2.81 -10.99 -7.51
C GLU A 278 -2.19 -10.15 -6.39
N LEU A 279 -2.97 -9.19 -5.88
CA LEU A 279 -2.66 -8.35 -4.73
C LEU A 279 -3.80 -8.48 -3.73
N PHE A 280 -3.52 -9.01 -2.53
CA PHE A 280 -4.59 -9.25 -1.56
C PHE A 280 -4.12 -9.28 -0.11
N ILE A 281 -5.10 -9.14 0.79
CA ILE A 281 -5.01 -9.38 2.22
C ILE A 281 -6.18 -10.29 2.61
N VAL A 282 -5.95 -11.27 3.47
CA VAL A 282 -6.98 -12.12 4.07
C VAL A 282 -7.04 -11.84 5.56
N ALA A 283 -8.23 -11.59 6.08
CA ALA A 283 -8.47 -11.26 7.47
C ALA A 283 -9.66 -12.02 8.03
N ASP A 284 -9.76 -12.07 9.35
CA ASP A 284 -10.92 -12.62 10.05
C ASP A 284 -12.18 -11.76 9.77
N ALA A 285 -13.21 -12.35 9.17
CA ALA A 285 -14.40 -11.60 8.75
C ALA A 285 -15.26 -11.15 9.95
N SER A 286 -15.29 -11.92 11.03
CA SER A 286 -16.06 -11.62 12.25
C SER A 286 -15.47 -10.43 13.02
N GLN A 287 -14.14 -10.35 13.10
CA GLN A 287 -13.40 -9.20 13.62
C GLN A 287 -13.53 -8.01 12.66
N PHE A 288 -13.45 -8.22 11.35
CA PHE A 288 -13.64 -7.15 10.38
C PHE A 288 -15.05 -6.54 10.47
N LEU A 289 -16.10 -7.36 10.60
CA LEU A 289 -17.46 -6.88 10.81
C LEU A 289 -17.60 -6.12 12.14
N GLY A 290 -17.08 -6.68 13.23
CA GLY A 290 -17.05 -6.01 14.53
C GLY A 290 -16.31 -4.67 14.50
N ALA A 291 -15.29 -4.55 13.63
CA ALA A 291 -14.62 -3.29 13.38
C ALA A 291 -15.52 -2.27 12.69
N LEU A 292 -16.25 -2.67 11.65
CA LEU A 292 -17.21 -1.79 10.97
C LEU A 292 -18.32 -1.34 11.91
N GLU A 293 -18.79 -2.21 12.81
CA GLU A 293 -19.83 -1.87 13.79
C GLU A 293 -19.34 -0.96 14.91
N SER A 294 -18.03 -0.90 15.14
CA SER A 294 -17.41 -0.04 16.15
C SER A 294 -17.38 1.45 15.77
N PHE A 295 -17.74 1.80 14.53
CA PHE A 295 -17.70 3.18 14.03
C PHE A 295 -18.99 3.57 13.33
N ASN A 296 -19.42 4.81 13.58
CA ASN A 296 -20.47 5.45 12.79
C ASN A 296 -19.84 6.10 11.56
N PHE A 297 -20.10 5.54 10.39
CA PHE A 297 -19.68 6.08 9.10
C PHE A 297 -20.66 7.16 8.60
N THR A 298 -21.05 8.14 9.43
CA THR A 298 -21.99 9.20 9.02
C THR A 298 -21.38 10.14 8.00
#